data_AF-A0A3G9J5V3-F1
#
_entry.id   AF-A0A3G9J5V3-F1
#
_cell.length_a   1.000
_cell.length_b   1.000
_cell.length_c   1.000
_cell.angle_alpha   90.00
_cell.angle_beta   90.00
_cell.angle_gamma   90.00
#
_symmetry.space_group_name_H-M   'P 1'
#
loop_
_entity.id
_entity.type
_entity.pdbx_description
1 polymer ?
#
loop_
_entity_poly.entity_id
_entity_poly.type
_entity_poly.pdbx_seq_one_letter_code
_entity_poly.pdbx_strand_id
1 'polypeptide(L)'
;MIRVAHADDGVAAQSLRRGVAALQAELEVTDFAADVLAEAERAAASVVLPDNDQTAIGFVTIDPPGSMDLDQAMHIERNGGGYTIRYAIADLASFVTAGGALDIEVNKRGLTLYGADSSVPLHPEVLSHGAASLLPDQIRPALLWRTELDAKGAIVSTHVERARVKSIARLDYASVQTALDNDTLPDAYAETIRLLKEVGELRIQQEIDRGGITLNLPDQEIEVVGEEWRLNFRQQLPIEEWNAQISLLTGFGAANLMLGAKVGLLRTLPPPDPRDIDRLRRTAAALGVDWEPRLCRSSYAAST
;
A
#
# COMPACT_ATOMS: atom_id res chain seq x y z
N MET A 1 16.35 -15.48 22.21
CA MET A 1 15.26 -16.44 21.94
C MET A 1 14.05 -15.96 22.71
N ILE A 2 13.24 -15.07 22.13
CA ILE A 2 12.02 -14.56 22.76
C ILE A 2 10.95 -15.62 22.49
N ARG A 3 10.62 -16.43 23.49
CA ARG A 3 9.39 -17.24 23.46
C ARG A 3 8.24 -16.29 23.75
N VAL A 4 7.41 -16.03 22.75
CA VAL A 4 6.10 -15.41 22.97
C VAL A 4 5.26 -16.44 23.71
N ALA A 5 5.05 -16.21 25.00
CA ALA A 5 4.09 -16.99 25.77
C ALA A 5 2.69 -16.62 25.26
N HIS A 6 1.90 -17.62 24.85
CA HIS A 6 0.45 -17.42 24.78
C HIS A 6 -0.01 -17.07 26.19
N ALA A 7 -0.51 -15.85 26.37
CA ALA A 7 -1.17 -15.47 27.59
C ALA A 7 -2.55 -16.10 27.58
N ASP A 8 -2.76 -17.16 28.38
CA ASP A 8 -4.09 -17.61 28.82
C ASP A 8 -4.70 -16.60 29.83
N ASP A 9 -4.45 -15.30 29.65
CA ASP A 9 -5.06 -14.24 30.46
C ASP A 9 -6.39 -13.90 29.81
N GLY A 10 -7.38 -14.77 30.04
CA GLY A 10 -8.70 -14.72 29.43
C GLY A 10 -9.46 -13.42 29.71
N VAL A 11 -9.25 -12.40 28.89
CA VAL A 11 -10.26 -11.38 28.66
C VAL A 11 -11.39 -12.08 27.93
N ALA A 12 -12.55 -12.19 28.57
CA ALA A 12 -13.72 -12.79 27.92
C ALA A 12 -13.94 -12.12 26.55
N ALA A 13 -14.16 -12.90 25.49
CA ALA A 13 -14.41 -12.44 24.13
C ALA A 13 -15.40 -11.26 24.07
N GLN A 14 -16.41 -11.33 24.93
CA GLN A 14 -17.46 -10.33 25.07
C GLN A 14 -16.95 -8.99 25.64
N SER A 15 -15.92 -8.99 26.48
CA SER A 15 -15.27 -7.77 26.97
C SER A 15 -14.43 -7.09 25.89
N LEU A 16 -13.68 -7.84 25.07
CA LEU A 16 -12.96 -7.28 23.91
C LEU A 16 -13.93 -6.70 22.89
N ARG A 17 -14.99 -7.44 22.51
CA ARG A 17 -16.03 -6.95 21.60
C ARG A 17 -16.72 -5.68 22.11
N ARG A 18 -17.02 -5.60 23.41
CA ARG A 18 -17.58 -4.38 24.02
C ARG A 18 -16.60 -3.21 23.96
N GLY A 19 -15.31 -3.46 24.18
CA GLY A 19 -14.26 -2.45 24.03
C GLY A 19 -14.14 -1.93 22.59
N VAL A 20 -14.12 -2.83 21.61
CA VAL A 20 -14.10 -2.49 20.18
C VAL A 20 -15.32 -1.66 19.80
N ALA A 21 -16.52 -2.08 20.21
CA ALA A 21 -17.75 -1.33 19.95
C ALA A 21 -17.75 0.07 20.61
N ALA A 22 -17.20 0.19 21.82
CA ALA A 22 -17.07 1.49 22.48
C ALA A 22 -16.11 2.42 21.74
N LEU A 23 -14.96 1.90 21.26
CA LEU A 23 -14.01 2.65 20.43
C LEU A 23 -14.64 3.07 19.10
N GLN A 24 -15.40 2.18 18.44
CA GLN A 24 -16.13 2.51 17.22
C GLN A 24 -17.13 3.65 17.44
N ALA A 25 -17.86 3.62 18.57
CA ALA A 25 -18.78 4.71 18.92
C ALA A 25 -18.05 6.03 19.21
N GLU A 26 -16.90 5.98 19.90
CA GLU A 26 -16.05 7.16 20.17
C GLU A 26 -15.48 7.77 18.89
N LEU A 27 -15.11 6.92 17.93
CA LEU A 27 -14.60 7.32 16.61
C LEU A 27 -15.72 7.68 15.62
N GLU A 28 -16.99 7.70 16.05
CA GLU A 28 -18.17 7.98 15.23
C GLU A 28 -18.26 7.11 13.96
N VAL A 29 -17.81 5.86 14.07
CA VAL A 29 -17.89 4.86 13.01
C VAL A 29 -19.36 4.59 12.71
N THR A 30 -19.78 4.91 11.49
CA THR A 30 -21.17 4.80 11.06
C THR A 30 -21.26 4.09 9.71
N ASP A 31 -22.40 3.45 9.47
CA ASP A 31 -22.74 2.91 8.16
C ASP A 31 -22.99 4.03 7.15
N PHE A 32 -22.90 3.71 5.87
CA PHE A 32 -23.24 4.65 4.81
C PHE A 32 -24.74 4.97 4.82
N ALA A 33 -25.07 6.24 4.63
CA ALA A 33 -26.46 6.66 4.44
C ALA A 33 -27.03 6.11 3.12
N ALA A 34 -28.35 5.96 3.05
CA ALA A 34 -29.02 5.31 1.91
C ALA A 34 -28.85 6.09 0.59
N ASP A 35 -28.77 7.41 0.64
CA ASP A 35 -28.51 8.27 -0.51
C ASP A 35 -27.07 8.10 -1.04
N VAL A 36 -26.08 7.95 -0.15
CA VAL A 36 -24.69 7.63 -0.49
C VAL A 36 -24.60 6.27 -1.18
N LEU A 37 -25.25 5.24 -0.64
CA LEU A 37 -25.28 3.91 -1.23
C LEU A 37 -25.93 3.94 -2.61
N ALA A 38 -27.07 4.63 -2.75
CA ALA A 38 -27.76 4.75 -4.02
C ALA A 38 -26.93 5.52 -5.07
N GLU A 39 -26.15 6.52 -4.66
CA GLU A 39 -25.21 7.22 -5.55
C GLU A 39 -24.06 6.32 -5.99
N ALA A 40 -23.47 5.55 -5.06
CA ALA A 40 -22.40 4.61 -5.37
C ALA A 40 -22.85 3.50 -6.34
N GLU A 41 -24.06 2.94 -6.16
CA GLU A 41 -24.63 1.95 -7.08
C GLU A 41 -24.83 2.53 -8.50
N ARG A 42 -25.33 3.76 -8.61
CA ARG A 42 -25.47 4.44 -9.90
C ARG A 42 -24.11 4.66 -10.55
N ALA A 43 -23.13 5.15 -9.80
CA ALA A 43 -21.78 5.38 -10.27
C ALA A 43 -21.12 4.09 -10.77
N ALA A 44 -21.27 2.98 -10.03
CA ALA A 44 -20.79 1.67 -10.41
C ALA A 44 -21.39 1.20 -11.75
N ALA A 45 -22.69 1.43 -11.96
CA ALA A 45 -23.40 1.00 -13.17
C ALA A 45 -23.13 1.88 -14.40
N SER A 46 -22.72 3.14 -14.20
CA SER A 46 -22.59 4.12 -15.29
C SER A 46 -21.17 4.62 -15.51
N VAL A 47 -20.15 3.92 -15.00
CA VAL A 47 -18.76 4.34 -15.16
C VAL A 47 -18.38 4.40 -16.64
N VAL A 48 -17.75 5.51 -17.04
CA VAL A 48 -17.22 5.69 -18.38
C VAL A 48 -15.76 5.26 -18.36
N LEU A 49 -15.42 4.23 -19.13
CA LEU A 49 -14.05 3.76 -19.24
C LEU A 49 -13.21 4.71 -20.12
N PRO A 50 -11.95 4.96 -19.76
CA PRO A 50 -11.03 5.70 -20.62
C PRO A 50 -10.85 5.03 -22.00
N ASP A 51 -10.58 5.85 -23.02
CA ASP A 51 -10.33 5.38 -24.39
C ASP A 51 -8.98 4.66 -24.53
N ASN A 52 -7.99 5.04 -23.72
CA ASN A 52 -6.67 4.41 -23.69
C ASN A 52 -6.77 2.97 -23.18
N ASP A 53 -6.70 2.02 -24.11
CA ASP A 53 -6.81 0.59 -23.82
C ASP A 53 -5.46 -0.03 -23.49
N GLN A 54 -5.33 -0.49 -22.26
CA GLN A 54 -4.13 -1.12 -21.72
C GLN A 54 -4.46 -2.52 -21.17
N THR A 55 -5.57 -3.12 -21.61
CA THR A 55 -6.05 -4.44 -21.15
C THR A 55 -5.21 -5.62 -21.63
N ALA A 56 -4.29 -5.39 -22.57
CA ALA A 56 -3.35 -6.39 -23.06
C ALA A 56 -2.11 -6.55 -22.16
N ILE A 57 -1.84 -5.61 -21.25
CA ILE A 57 -0.74 -5.72 -20.31
C ILE A 57 -1.12 -6.70 -19.20
N GLY A 58 -0.24 -7.66 -18.91
CA GLY A 58 -0.42 -8.68 -17.88
C GLY A 58 -0.23 -8.12 -16.46
N PHE A 59 -1.11 -7.23 -16.02
CA PHE A 59 -1.09 -6.69 -14.66
C PHE A 59 -1.45 -7.76 -13.63
N VAL A 60 -0.78 -7.76 -12.48
CA VAL A 60 -1.11 -8.59 -11.32
C VAL A 60 -1.28 -7.73 -10.08
N THR A 61 -2.16 -8.14 -9.17
CA THR A 61 -2.24 -7.58 -7.81
C THR A 61 -1.55 -8.53 -6.84
N ILE A 62 -0.98 -8.01 -5.76
CA ILE A 62 -0.40 -8.80 -4.67
C ILE A 62 -0.77 -8.15 -3.34
N ASP A 63 -1.60 -8.84 -2.56
CA ASP A 63 -2.25 -8.30 -1.37
C ASP A 63 -2.33 -9.35 -0.27
N PRO A 64 -2.73 -9.01 0.97
CA PRO A 64 -3.02 -10.00 1.99
C PRO A 64 -4.09 -11.02 1.53
N PRO A 65 -4.06 -12.26 2.04
CA PRO A 65 -5.06 -13.27 1.70
C PRO A 65 -6.50 -12.78 1.94
N GLY A 66 -7.38 -12.99 0.96
CA GLY A 66 -8.79 -12.61 1.07
C GLY A 66 -9.12 -11.17 0.70
N SER A 67 -8.13 -10.33 0.39
CA SER A 67 -8.35 -8.94 -0.02
C SER A 67 -9.25 -8.83 -1.26
N MET A 68 -10.13 -7.83 -1.22
CA MET A 68 -11.12 -7.55 -2.26
C MET A 68 -11.07 -6.09 -2.71
N ASP A 69 -10.50 -5.20 -1.90
CA ASP A 69 -10.17 -3.80 -2.15
C ASP A 69 -8.81 -3.64 -2.84
N LEU A 70 -8.68 -4.22 -4.04
CA LEU A 70 -7.43 -4.25 -4.78
C LEU A 70 -7.21 -2.90 -5.49
N ASP A 71 -6.54 -1.99 -4.80
CA ASP A 71 -6.33 -0.61 -5.28
C ASP A 71 -5.24 -0.50 -6.35
N GLN A 72 -4.34 -1.48 -6.43
CA GLN A 72 -3.12 -1.38 -7.21
C GLN A 72 -2.73 -2.69 -7.90
N ALA A 73 -2.31 -2.58 -9.15
CA ALA A 73 -1.80 -3.69 -9.95
C ALA A 73 -0.52 -3.29 -10.67
N MET A 74 0.42 -4.21 -10.82
CA MET A 74 1.72 -3.93 -11.41
C MET A 74 2.07 -4.86 -12.57
N HIS A 75 2.91 -4.35 -13.45
CA HIS A 75 3.63 -5.08 -14.47
C HIS A 75 5.03 -4.47 -14.59
N ILE A 76 6.05 -5.33 -14.63
CA ILE A 76 7.45 -4.90 -14.68
C ILE A 76 8.09 -5.59 -15.88
N GLU A 77 8.83 -4.82 -16.68
CA GLU A 77 9.64 -5.37 -17.79
C GLU A 77 11.03 -4.74 -17.82
N ARG A 78 11.98 -5.44 -18.42
CA ARG A 78 13.27 -4.87 -18.77
C ARG A 78 13.12 -3.94 -19.97
N ASN A 79 13.82 -2.82 -19.93
CA ASN A 79 13.87 -1.87 -21.04
C ASN A 79 15.31 -1.43 -21.29
N GLY A 80 15.96 -2.05 -22.28
CA GLY A 80 17.38 -1.83 -22.56
C GLY A 80 18.25 -2.18 -21.37
N GLY A 81 18.97 -1.19 -20.83
CA GLY A 81 19.80 -1.35 -19.63
C GLY A 81 19.06 -1.11 -18.31
N GLY A 82 17.75 -0.82 -18.33
CA GLY A 82 16.96 -0.50 -17.14
C GLY A 82 15.63 -1.23 -17.13
N TYR A 83 14.59 -0.58 -16.57
CA TYR A 83 13.29 -1.20 -16.33
C TYR A 83 12.14 -0.23 -16.65
N THR A 84 11.03 -0.77 -17.12
CA THR A 84 9.75 -0.06 -17.19
C THR A 84 8.81 -0.62 -16.14
N ILE A 85 8.39 0.23 -15.21
CA ILE A 85 7.37 -0.10 -14.20
C ILE A 85 6.04 0.46 -14.68
N ARG A 86 5.05 -0.40 -14.83
CA ARG A 86 3.65 -0.01 -15.06
C ARG A 86 2.86 -0.32 -13.80
N TYR A 87 2.28 0.72 -13.21
CA TYR A 87 1.54 0.64 -11.95
C TYR A 87 0.16 1.24 -12.16
N ALA A 88 -0.85 0.38 -12.21
CA ALA A 88 -2.24 0.79 -12.33
C ALA A 88 -2.81 1.02 -10.93
N ILE A 89 -3.29 2.23 -10.65
CA ILE A 89 -4.02 2.56 -9.42
C ILE A 89 -5.49 2.73 -9.79
N ALA A 90 -6.41 2.11 -9.03
CA ALA A 90 -7.85 2.22 -9.24
C ALA A 90 -8.29 3.70 -9.32
N ASP A 91 -8.99 4.08 -10.40
CA ASP A 91 -9.43 5.47 -10.60
C ASP A 91 -10.76 5.72 -9.89
N LEU A 92 -10.74 5.75 -8.55
CA LEU A 92 -11.91 6.05 -7.72
C LEU A 92 -12.56 7.40 -8.07
N ALA A 93 -11.78 8.36 -8.57
CA ALA A 93 -12.29 9.65 -9.04
C ALA A 93 -13.23 9.52 -10.26
N SER A 94 -13.22 8.40 -10.99
CA SER A 94 -14.21 8.13 -12.04
C SER A 94 -15.61 7.80 -11.50
N PHE A 95 -15.74 7.53 -10.19
CA PHE A 95 -17.00 7.15 -9.56
C PHE A 95 -17.57 8.24 -8.63
N VAL A 96 -16.75 9.22 -8.24
CA VAL A 96 -17.14 10.25 -7.27
C VAL A 96 -17.46 11.55 -7.98
N THR A 97 -18.70 12.04 -7.83
CA THR A 97 -19.12 13.34 -8.37
C THR A 97 -18.93 14.42 -7.32
N ALA A 98 -18.14 15.45 -7.62
CA ALA A 98 -17.88 16.55 -6.71
C ALA A 98 -19.18 17.21 -6.20
N GLY A 99 -19.29 17.39 -4.88
CA GLY A 99 -20.48 17.91 -4.21
C GLY A 99 -21.66 16.94 -4.08
N GLY A 100 -21.52 15.70 -4.56
CA GLY A 100 -22.50 14.62 -4.37
C GLY A 100 -22.51 14.08 -2.93
N ALA A 101 -23.49 13.23 -2.62
CA ALA A 101 -23.59 12.61 -1.29
C ALA A 101 -22.39 11.70 -1.03
N LEU A 102 -21.93 10.97 -2.05
CA LEU A 102 -20.74 10.13 -1.95
C LEU A 102 -19.48 10.95 -1.67
N ASP A 103 -19.27 12.05 -2.40
CA ASP A 103 -18.12 12.94 -2.21
C ASP A 103 -18.06 13.52 -0.78
N ILE A 104 -19.19 14.01 -0.27
CA ILE A 104 -19.28 14.56 1.09
C ILE A 104 -18.93 13.50 2.14
N GLU A 105 -19.47 12.28 1.98
CA GLU A 105 -19.26 11.19 2.94
C GLU A 105 -17.82 10.66 2.91
N VAL A 106 -17.21 10.47 1.73
CA VAL A 106 -15.80 10.01 1.64
C VAL A 106 -14.84 11.07 2.19
N ASN A 107 -15.11 12.36 2.00
CA ASN A 107 -14.33 13.45 2.61
C ASN A 107 -14.47 13.47 4.13
N LYS A 108 -15.67 13.19 4.66
CA LYS A 108 -15.90 13.08 6.10
C LYS A 108 -15.14 11.89 6.71
N ARG A 109 -15.11 10.74 6.03
CA ARG A 109 -14.40 9.53 6.48
C ARG A 109 -12.88 9.67 6.39
N GLY A 110 -12.37 10.16 5.25
CA GLY A 110 -10.95 10.42 4.99
C GLY A 110 -10.07 9.17 4.81
N LEU A 111 -10.37 8.05 5.46
CA LEU A 111 -9.62 6.79 5.39
C LEU A 111 -10.49 5.57 5.69
N THR A 112 -10.03 4.38 5.27
CA THR A 112 -10.59 3.10 5.73
C THR A 112 -10.07 2.81 7.14
N LEU A 113 -10.96 2.52 8.08
CA LEU A 113 -10.58 2.09 9.43
C LEU A 113 -10.50 0.56 9.47
N TYR A 114 -9.32 0.02 9.72
CA TYR A 114 -9.12 -1.41 9.94
C TYR A 114 -9.14 -1.69 11.44
N GLY A 115 -10.18 -2.38 11.89
CA GLY A 115 -10.31 -2.93 13.24
C GLY A 115 -9.79 -4.37 13.30
N ALA A 116 -9.86 -4.95 14.49
CA ALA A 116 -9.36 -6.31 14.73
C ALA A 116 -10.21 -7.41 14.07
N ASP A 117 -11.54 -7.25 14.05
CA ASP A 117 -12.50 -8.21 13.47
C ASP A 117 -13.43 -7.56 12.43
N SER A 118 -13.16 -6.31 12.05
CA SER A 118 -14.01 -5.51 11.17
C SER A 118 -13.18 -4.48 10.41
N SER A 119 -13.68 -4.08 9.25
CA SER A 119 -13.19 -2.91 8.52
C SER A 119 -14.35 -1.97 8.24
N VAL A 120 -14.06 -0.67 8.23
CA VAL A 120 -15.02 0.38 7.88
C VAL A 120 -14.46 1.04 6.64
N PRO A 121 -14.95 0.69 5.45
CA PRO A 121 -14.32 1.12 4.22
C PRO A 121 -14.55 2.62 3.98
N LEU A 122 -13.57 3.26 3.36
CA LEU A 122 -13.67 4.64 2.90
C LEU A 122 -14.79 4.79 1.85
N HIS A 123 -14.91 3.83 0.94
CA HIS A 123 -15.93 3.80 -0.11
C HIS A 123 -16.88 2.61 0.08
N PRO A 124 -18.17 2.74 -0.28
CA PRO A 124 -19.11 1.62 -0.29
C PRO A 124 -18.55 0.40 -1.05
N GLU A 125 -18.84 -0.81 -0.56
CA GLU A 125 -18.29 -2.07 -1.11
C GLU A 125 -18.60 -2.26 -2.59
N VAL A 126 -19.74 -1.77 -3.08
CA VAL A 126 -20.09 -1.80 -4.51
C VAL A 126 -19.01 -1.14 -5.39
N LEU A 127 -18.26 -0.18 -4.83
CA LEU A 127 -17.09 0.44 -5.46
C LEU A 127 -15.80 -0.26 -5.03
N SER A 128 -15.47 -0.24 -3.73
CA SER A 128 -14.16 -0.67 -3.22
C SER A 128 -13.88 -2.15 -3.42
N HIS A 129 -14.89 -3.02 -3.27
CA HIS A 129 -14.77 -4.47 -3.45
C HIS A 129 -15.25 -4.93 -4.83
N GLY A 130 -15.64 -3.98 -5.69
CA GLY A 130 -16.36 -4.26 -6.93
C GLY A 130 -15.89 -3.39 -8.09
N ALA A 131 -16.62 -2.31 -8.36
CA ALA A 131 -16.51 -1.56 -9.60
C ALA A 131 -15.17 -0.83 -9.79
N ALA A 132 -14.47 -0.46 -8.71
CA ALA A 132 -13.15 0.16 -8.76
C ALA A 132 -12.00 -0.85 -8.56
N SER A 133 -12.24 -1.91 -7.77
CA SER A 133 -11.25 -2.95 -7.47
C SER A 133 -10.67 -3.59 -8.73
N LEU A 134 -9.35 -3.73 -8.77
CA LEU A 134 -8.58 -4.33 -9.88
C LEU A 134 -8.62 -5.87 -9.85
N LEU A 135 -9.81 -6.43 -9.64
CA LEU A 135 -10.07 -7.86 -9.66
C LEU A 135 -9.68 -8.49 -11.01
N PRO A 136 -9.26 -9.76 -11.01
CA PRO A 136 -8.83 -10.45 -12.23
C PRO A 136 -9.97 -10.56 -13.24
N ASP A 137 -9.59 -10.51 -14.52
CA ASP A 137 -10.46 -10.65 -15.68
C ASP A 137 -11.57 -9.59 -15.82
N GLN A 138 -11.47 -8.50 -15.07
CA GLN A 138 -12.42 -7.41 -15.10
C GLN A 138 -11.78 -6.13 -15.63
N ILE A 139 -12.42 -5.49 -16.61
CA ILE A 139 -11.93 -4.21 -17.14
C ILE A 139 -12.28 -3.10 -16.15
N ARG A 140 -11.29 -2.28 -15.80
CA ARG A 140 -11.40 -1.24 -14.78
C ARG A 140 -10.74 0.06 -15.23
N PRO A 141 -11.28 1.23 -14.86
CA PRO A 141 -10.58 2.49 -15.04
C PRO A 141 -9.44 2.59 -14.02
N ALA A 142 -8.28 3.05 -14.48
CA ALA A 142 -7.10 3.21 -13.64
C ALA A 142 -6.32 4.47 -14.02
N LEU A 143 -5.66 5.05 -13.03
CA LEU A 143 -4.53 5.94 -13.23
C LEU A 143 -3.31 5.06 -13.49
N LEU A 144 -2.90 4.95 -14.75
CA LEU A 144 -1.75 4.17 -15.16
C LEU A 144 -0.48 5.01 -15.05
N TRP A 145 0.36 4.65 -14.09
CA TRP A 145 1.69 5.20 -13.91
C TRP A 145 2.68 4.38 -14.73
N ARG A 146 3.46 5.05 -15.57
CA ARG A 146 4.61 4.47 -16.27
C ARG A 146 5.87 5.16 -15.79
N THR A 147 6.74 4.40 -15.14
CA THR A 147 8.03 4.90 -14.64
C THR A 147 9.17 4.14 -15.30
N GLU A 148 10.08 4.86 -15.94
CA GLU A 148 11.32 4.32 -16.49
C GLU A 148 12.42 4.43 -15.44
N LEU A 149 13.16 3.34 -15.23
CA LEU A 149 14.27 3.24 -14.30
C LEU A 149 15.57 2.95 -15.05
N ASP A 150 16.69 3.43 -14.52
CA ASP A 150 18.02 3.02 -14.99
C ASP A 150 18.44 1.65 -14.42
N ALA A 151 19.64 1.19 -14.78
CA ALA A 151 20.21 -0.08 -14.31
C ALA A 151 20.36 -0.17 -12.77
N LYS A 152 20.39 0.96 -12.08
CA LYS A 152 20.54 1.06 -10.61
C LYS A 152 19.19 1.29 -9.92
N GLY A 153 18.10 1.21 -10.66
CA GLY A 153 16.75 1.44 -10.16
C GLY A 153 16.42 2.91 -9.91
N ALA A 154 17.22 3.87 -10.36
CA ALA A 154 16.92 5.29 -10.20
C ALA A 154 15.84 5.74 -11.21
N ILE A 155 14.95 6.66 -10.79
CA ILE A 155 13.89 7.20 -11.66
C ILE A 155 14.52 8.02 -12.78
N VAL A 156 14.23 7.67 -14.03
CA VAL A 156 14.59 8.45 -15.22
C VAL A 156 13.43 9.35 -15.65
N SER A 157 12.21 8.81 -15.67
CA SER A 157 11.00 9.57 -16.00
C SER A 157 9.76 8.90 -15.43
N THR A 158 8.75 9.70 -15.10
CA THR A 158 7.43 9.23 -14.69
C THR A 158 6.35 9.92 -15.52
N HIS A 159 5.41 9.13 -16.01
CA HIS A 159 4.20 9.59 -16.69
C HIS A 159 2.98 8.98 -16.01
N VAL A 160 1.86 9.71 -16.01
CA VAL A 160 0.57 9.21 -15.54
C VAL A 160 -0.52 9.61 -16.51
N GLU A 161 -1.39 8.66 -16.85
CA GLU A 161 -2.55 8.88 -17.69
C GLU A 161 -3.72 7.99 -17.24
N ARG A 162 -4.94 8.36 -17.63
CA ARG A 162 -6.10 7.48 -17.43
C ARG A 162 -6.09 6.39 -18.49
N ALA A 163 -6.33 5.16 -18.08
CA ALA A 163 -6.43 3.99 -18.95
C ALA A 163 -7.52 3.04 -18.47
N ARG A 164 -8.01 2.18 -19.35
CA ARG A 164 -8.72 0.97 -18.96
C ARG A 164 -7.73 -0.20 -18.92
N VAL A 165 -7.71 -0.92 -17.81
CA VAL A 165 -6.78 -2.03 -17.56
C VAL A 165 -7.57 -3.30 -17.23
N LYS A 166 -6.90 -4.45 -17.27
CA LYS A 166 -7.45 -5.73 -16.83
C LYS A 166 -6.37 -6.51 -16.10
N SER A 167 -6.55 -6.75 -14.80
CA SER A 167 -5.66 -7.64 -14.04
C SER A 167 -5.84 -9.08 -14.54
N ILE A 168 -4.76 -9.85 -14.62
CA ILE A 168 -4.79 -11.27 -15.00
C ILE A 168 -4.77 -12.20 -13.80
N ALA A 169 -4.41 -11.70 -12.61
CA ALA A 169 -4.35 -12.50 -11.40
C ALA A 169 -4.47 -11.64 -10.14
N ARG A 170 -5.20 -12.18 -9.14
CA ARG A 170 -5.15 -11.74 -7.75
C ARG A 170 -4.24 -12.68 -6.98
N LEU A 171 -3.11 -12.19 -6.52
CA LEU A 171 -2.10 -12.97 -5.83
C LEU A 171 -2.05 -12.61 -4.34
N ASP A 172 -1.54 -13.53 -3.52
CA ASP A 172 -1.22 -13.27 -2.13
C ASP A 172 0.28 -13.37 -1.87
N TYR A 173 0.79 -12.59 -0.92
CA TYR A 173 2.22 -12.49 -0.64
C TYR A 173 2.87 -13.85 -0.28
N ALA A 174 2.20 -14.67 0.53
CA ALA A 174 2.77 -15.92 1.02
C ALA A 174 2.91 -16.96 -0.11
N SER A 175 1.88 -17.11 -0.93
CA SER A 175 1.90 -18.01 -2.09
C SER A 175 2.94 -17.58 -3.13
N VAL A 176 3.04 -16.27 -3.41
CA VAL A 176 4.00 -15.77 -4.41
C VAL A 176 5.44 -15.89 -3.92
N GLN A 177 5.72 -15.55 -2.65
CA GLN A 177 7.03 -15.77 -2.05
C GLN A 177 7.45 -17.25 -2.16
N THR A 178 6.55 -18.16 -1.76
CA THR A 178 6.80 -19.60 -1.84
C THR A 178 7.04 -20.08 -3.27
N ALA A 179 6.28 -19.58 -4.23
CA ALA A 179 6.45 -19.94 -5.64
C ALA A 179 7.75 -19.37 -6.24
N LEU A 180 8.15 -18.16 -5.84
CA LEU A 180 9.41 -17.55 -6.25
C LEU A 180 10.61 -18.33 -5.69
N ASP A 181 10.56 -18.72 -4.41
CA ASP A 181 11.65 -19.44 -3.75
C ASP A 181 11.84 -20.86 -4.30
N ASN A 182 10.77 -21.49 -4.76
CA ASN A 182 10.78 -22.83 -5.34
C ASN A 182 10.89 -22.85 -6.87
N ASP A 183 10.99 -21.69 -7.52
CA ASP A 183 11.01 -21.56 -8.99
C ASP A 183 9.77 -22.17 -9.69
N THR A 184 8.59 -22.04 -9.06
CA THR A 184 7.31 -22.59 -9.54
C THR A 184 6.29 -21.51 -9.92
N LEU A 185 6.75 -20.30 -10.24
CA LEU A 185 5.87 -19.21 -10.68
C LEU A 185 5.23 -19.54 -12.04
N PRO A 186 3.91 -19.35 -12.22
CA PRO A 186 3.27 -19.48 -13.51
C PRO A 186 3.83 -18.50 -14.56
N ASP A 187 4.03 -19.00 -15.78
CA ASP A 187 4.62 -18.26 -16.91
C ASP A 187 3.94 -16.90 -17.16
N ALA A 188 2.63 -16.81 -16.92
CA ALA A 188 1.83 -15.61 -17.17
C ALA A 188 2.33 -14.36 -16.41
N TYR A 189 2.98 -14.52 -15.26
CA TYR A 189 3.47 -13.41 -14.44
C TYR A 189 4.85 -13.66 -13.80
N ALA A 190 5.51 -14.76 -14.17
CA ALA A 190 6.81 -15.16 -13.62
C ALA A 190 7.85 -14.04 -13.76
N GLU A 191 7.95 -13.41 -14.94
CA GLU A 191 8.92 -12.34 -15.19
C GLU A 191 8.65 -11.10 -14.33
N THR A 192 7.39 -10.65 -14.24
CA THR A 192 7.00 -9.52 -13.39
C THR A 192 7.40 -9.75 -11.94
N ILE A 193 7.18 -10.95 -11.39
CA ILE A 193 7.54 -11.27 -9.99
C ILE A 193 9.05 -11.38 -9.78
N ARG A 194 9.79 -11.95 -10.73
CA ARG A 194 11.27 -11.97 -10.65
C ARG A 194 11.85 -10.56 -10.71
N LEU A 195 11.33 -9.72 -11.59
CA LEU A 195 11.75 -8.33 -11.71
C LEU A 195 11.29 -7.48 -10.51
N LEU A 196 10.16 -7.82 -9.88
CA LEU A 196 9.75 -7.19 -8.62
C LEU A 196 10.83 -7.36 -7.56
N LYS A 197 11.39 -8.56 -7.41
CA LYS A 197 12.52 -8.81 -6.52
C LYS A 197 13.73 -7.95 -6.90
N GLU A 198 14.18 -8.04 -8.15
CA GLU A 198 15.40 -7.35 -8.61
C GLU A 198 15.28 -5.82 -8.48
N VAL A 199 14.17 -5.24 -8.94
CA VAL A 199 13.90 -3.81 -8.79
C VAL A 199 13.74 -3.45 -7.31
N GLY A 200 13.01 -4.26 -6.52
CA GLY A 200 12.84 -4.06 -5.09
C GLY A 200 14.18 -3.94 -4.36
N GLU A 201 15.10 -4.87 -4.60
CA GLU A 201 16.47 -4.86 -4.03
C GLU A 201 17.25 -3.61 -4.44
N LEU A 202 17.19 -3.21 -5.73
CA LEU A 202 17.81 -1.97 -6.20
C LEU A 202 17.23 -0.73 -5.51
N ARG A 203 15.90 -0.69 -5.31
CA ARG A 203 15.22 0.42 -4.65
C ARG A 203 15.50 0.49 -3.16
N ILE A 204 15.63 -0.64 -2.47
CA ILE A 204 16.12 -0.70 -1.08
C ILE A 204 17.55 -0.14 -1.01
N GLN A 205 18.42 -0.49 -1.94
CA GLN A 205 19.77 0.07 -1.96
C GLN A 205 19.76 1.60 -2.19
N GLN A 206 18.93 2.09 -3.11
CA GLN A 206 18.72 3.54 -3.30
C GLN A 206 18.20 4.21 -2.01
N GLU A 207 17.37 3.52 -1.23
CA GLU A 207 16.90 3.98 0.06
C GLU A 207 18.00 4.07 1.11
N ILE A 208 18.87 3.07 1.17
CA ILE A 208 20.04 3.09 2.07
C ILE A 208 20.99 4.22 1.67
N ASP A 209 21.26 4.39 0.38
CA ASP A 209 22.20 5.39 -0.14
C ASP A 209 21.72 6.82 0.14
N ARG A 210 20.40 7.07 0.15
CA ARG A 210 19.80 8.36 0.55
C ARG A 210 19.67 8.53 2.07
N GLY A 211 20.08 7.54 2.87
CA GLY A 211 19.98 7.57 4.33
C GLY A 211 18.58 7.30 4.88
N GLY A 212 17.72 6.63 4.10
CA GLY A 212 16.44 6.12 4.57
C GLY A 212 16.62 5.05 5.64
N ILE A 213 15.67 4.99 6.57
CA ILE A 213 15.69 4.05 7.69
C ILE A 213 14.36 3.31 7.69
N THR A 214 14.44 2.00 7.53
CA THR A 214 13.30 1.08 7.64
C THR A 214 13.53 0.20 8.86
N LEU A 215 12.57 0.21 9.79
CA LEU A 215 12.61 -0.60 11.00
C LEU A 215 11.75 -1.84 10.77
N ASN A 216 12.39 -2.98 10.54
CA ASN A 216 11.71 -4.26 10.32
C ASN A 216 11.26 -4.86 11.65
N LEU A 217 10.32 -4.20 12.31
CA LEU A 217 9.64 -4.71 13.49
C LEU A 217 8.56 -5.71 13.06
N PRO A 218 8.34 -6.81 13.78
CA PRO A 218 7.23 -7.71 13.49
C PRO A 218 5.89 -6.98 13.59
N ASP A 219 5.02 -7.24 12.63
CA ASP A 219 3.63 -6.79 12.64
C ASP A 219 2.89 -7.46 13.80
N GLN A 220 2.00 -6.72 14.45
CA GLN A 220 1.09 -7.23 15.46
C GLN A 220 -0.27 -7.47 14.82
N GLU A 221 -0.71 -8.73 14.81
CA GLU A 221 -1.97 -9.14 14.21
C GLU A 221 -2.90 -9.73 15.27
N ILE A 222 -4.18 -9.39 15.19
CA ILE A 222 -5.20 -9.98 16.03
C ILE A 222 -5.96 -11.01 15.20
N GLU A 223 -5.89 -12.27 15.61
CA GLU A 223 -6.64 -13.37 15.00
C GLU A 223 -7.88 -13.66 15.85
N VAL A 224 -9.05 -13.73 15.21
CA VAL A 224 -10.32 -14.03 15.88
C VAL A 224 -10.90 -15.34 15.34
N VAL A 225 -10.94 -16.38 16.18
CA VAL A 225 -11.48 -17.71 15.83
C VAL A 225 -12.68 -18.01 16.74
N GLY A 226 -13.88 -17.81 16.19
CA GLY A 226 -15.13 -17.98 16.94
C GLY A 226 -15.25 -16.94 18.06
N GLU A 227 -14.99 -17.36 19.31
CA GLU A 227 -14.94 -16.47 20.47
C GLU A 227 -13.50 -16.21 20.97
N GLU A 228 -12.50 -16.87 20.40
CA GLU A 228 -11.12 -16.71 20.84
C GLU A 228 -10.45 -15.56 20.08
N TRP A 229 -9.69 -14.73 20.81
CA TRP A 229 -8.91 -13.61 20.27
C TRP A 229 -7.44 -13.86 20.61
N ARG A 230 -6.56 -13.85 19.61
CA ARG A 230 -5.13 -14.12 19.77
C ARG A 230 -4.29 -12.99 19.21
N LEU A 231 -3.24 -12.60 19.94
CA LEU A 231 -2.21 -11.71 19.42
C LEU A 231 -1.09 -12.55 18.79
N ASN A 232 -0.88 -12.35 17.50
CA ASN A 232 0.19 -12.96 16.73
C ASN A 232 1.20 -11.89 16.32
N PHE A 233 2.46 -12.31 16.16
CA PHE A 233 3.52 -11.47 15.62
C PHE A 233 3.98 -12.06 14.29
N ARG A 234 3.84 -11.31 13.21
CA ARG A 234 4.20 -11.74 11.87
C ARG A 234 5.45 -11.02 11.40
N GLN A 235 6.39 -11.78 10.85
CA GLN A 235 7.51 -11.18 10.14
C GLN A 235 7.07 -10.90 8.71
N GLN A 236 7.30 -9.67 8.26
CA GLN A 236 7.05 -9.27 6.88
C GLN A 236 7.91 -10.10 5.92
N LEU A 237 7.31 -10.58 4.83
CA LEU A 237 8.02 -11.32 3.80
C LEU A 237 8.83 -10.37 2.91
N PRO A 238 9.97 -10.80 2.33
CA PRO A 238 10.76 -9.96 1.43
C PRO A 238 9.94 -9.37 0.26
N ILE A 239 9.02 -10.15 -0.31
CA ILE A 239 8.16 -9.67 -1.40
C ILE A 239 7.25 -8.50 -1.01
N GLU A 240 6.85 -8.38 0.26
CA GLU A 240 6.06 -7.25 0.74
C GLU A 240 6.91 -5.97 0.74
N GLU A 241 8.18 -6.08 1.14
CA GLU A 241 9.12 -4.96 1.10
C GLU A 241 9.41 -4.53 -0.34
N TRP A 242 9.62 -5.48 -1.25
CA TRP A 242 9.81 -5.18 -2.68
C TRP A 242 8.58 -4.51 -3.29
N ASN A 243 7.38 -5.00 -2.98
CA ASN A 243 6.12 -4.38 -3.43
C ASN A 243 5.97 -2.96 -2.87
N ALA A 244 6.27 -2.76 -1.58
CA ALA A 244 6.23 -1.45 -0.95
C ALA A 244 7.17 -0.44 -1.65
N GLN A 245 8.34 -0.88 -2.13
CA GLN A 245 9.24 -0.01 -2.89
C GLN A 245 8.65 0.45 -4.23
N ILE A 246 7.77 -0.33 -4.89
CA ILE A 246 7.07 0.09 -6.10
C ILE A 246 6.02 1.17 -5.77
N SER A 247 5.30 1.03 -4.66
CA SER A 247 4.39 2.07 -4.16
C SER A 247 5.14 3.36 -3.81
N LEU A 248 6.27 3.26 -3.10
CA LEU A 248 7.12 4.40 -2.74
C LEU A 248 7.69 5.09 -3.99
N LEU A 249 8.16 4.31 -4.97
CA LEU A 249 8.63 4.79 -6.27
C LEU A 249 7.55 5.63 -6.97
N THR A 250 6.32 5.11 -7.02
CA THR A 250 5.17 5.80 -7.61
C THR A 250 4.85 7.08 -6.84
N GLY A 251 4.92 7.05 -5.50
CA GLY A 251 4.77 8.23 -4.64
C GLY A 251 5.82 9.32 -4.91
N PHE A 252 7.10 8.95 -5.12
CA PHE A 252 8.13 9.92 -5.53
C PHE A 252 7.85 10.53 -6.90
N GLY A 253 7.43 9.70 -7.87
CA GLY A 253 6.99 10.16 -9.18
C GLY A 253 5.85 11.18 -9.09
N ALA A 254 4.82 10.87 -8.29
CA ALA A 254 3.69 11.75 -8.04
C ALA A 254 4.11 13.09 -7.41
N ALA A 255 4.96 13.04 -6.38
CA ALA A 255 5.47 14.23 -5.72
C ALA A 255 6.26 15.13 -6.68
N ASN A 256 7.12 14.55 -7.53
CA ASN A 256 7.90 15.29 -8.51
C ASN A 256 7.01 15.98 -9.55
N LEU A 257 5.96 15.30 -10.03
CA LEU A 257 4.98 15.90 -10.95
C LEU A 257 4.24 17.08 -10.30
N MET A 258 3.76 16.91 -9.07
CA MET A 258 3.06 17.97 -8.31
C MET A 258 3.96 19.18 -8.03
N LEU A 259 5.21 18.94 -7.61
CA LEU A 259 6.20 19.99 -7.37
C LEU A 259 6.53 20.76 -8.64
N GLY A 260 6.75 20.06 -9.76
CA GLY A 260 7.01 20.68 -11.06
C GLY A 260 5.82 21.52 -11.55
N ALA A 261 4.59 21.03 -11.36
CA ALA A 261 3.37 21.75 -11.70
C ALA A 261 3.02 22.88 -10.71
N LYS A 262 3.64 22.90 -9.52
CA LYS A 262 3.32 23.79 -8.39
C LYS A 262 1.87 23.65 -7.92
N VAL A 263 1.29 22.47 -8.06
CA VAL A 263 -0.08 22.13 -7.66
C VAL A 263 -0.09 20.70 -7.15
N GLY A 264 -0.59 20.50 -5.92
CA GLY A 264 -0.74 19.16 -5.34
C GLY A 264 -0.79 19.16 -3.82
N LEU A 265 -0.97 17.97 -3.26
CA LEU A 265 -0.94 17.70 -1.82
C LEU A 265 0.28 16.85 -1.51
N LEU A 266 1.16 17.35 -0.64
CA LEU A 266 2.39 16.67 -0.25
C LEU A 266 2.35 16.32 1.23
N ARG A 267 2.77 15.10 1.57
CA ARG A 267 3.03 14.69 2.95
C ARG A 267 4.48 15.03 3.30
N THR A 268 4.68 15.86 4.33
CA THR A 268 6.01 16.24 4.81
C THR A 268 6.27 15.65 6.19
N LEU A 269 7.51 15.24 6.45
CA LEU A 269 7.98 14.86 7.78
C LEU A 269 8.93 15.96 8.31
N PRO A 270 8.59 16.67 9.39
CA PRO A 270 9.50 17.66 9.98
C PRO A 270 10.77 16.98 10.54
N PRO A 271 11.88 17.72 10.71
CA PRO A 271 13.07 17.19 11.36
C PRO A 271 12.74 16.71 12.79
N PRO A 272 13.41 15.65 13.29
CA PRO A 272 13.19 15.14 14.64
C PRO A 272 13.56 16.18 15.70
N ASP A 273 12.87 16.16 16.85
CA ASP A 273 13.27 17.00 18.00
C ASP A 273 14.68 16.58 18.46
N PRO A 274 15.64 17.51 18.60
CA PRO A 274 16.98 17.19 19.08
C PRO A 274 17.00 16.40 20.40
N ARG A 275 16.00 16.61 21.27
CA ARG A 275 15.86 15.89 22.54
C ARG A 275 15.60 14.39 22.36
N ASP A 276 14.89 14.00 21.31
CA ASP A 276 14.64 12.58 20.99
C ASP A 276 15.92 11.92 20.47
N ILE A 277 16.70 12.64 19.66
CA ILE A 277 18.02 12.18 19.20
C ILE A 277 18.96 11.97 20.39
N ASP A 278 19.01 12.94 21.32
CA ASP A 278 19.85 12.83 22.51
C ASP A 278 19.41 11.69 23.44
N ARG A 279 18.09 11.46 23.57
CA ARG A 279 17.55 10.32 24.30
C ARG A 279 18.01 9.01 23.67
N LEU A 280 17.86 8.88 22.35
CA LEU A 280 18.25 7.68 21.62
C LEU A 280 19.75 7.40 21.73
N ARG A 281 20.60 8.44 21.63
CA ARG A 281 22.05 8.33 21.85
C ARG A 281 22.41 7.84 23.26
N ARG A 282 21.75 8.36 24.30
CA ARG A 282 21.97 7.88 25.67
C ARG A 282 21.58 6.42 25.83
N THR A 283 20.46 6.00 25.23
CA THR A 283 20.04 4.60 25.23
C THR A 283 21.05 3.71 24.50
N ALA A 284 21.53 4.12 23.33
CA ALA A 284 22.56 3.39 22.59
C ALA A 284 23.84 3.20 23.41
N ALA A 285 24.34 4.28 24.03
CA ALA A 285 25.52 4.23 24.89
C ALA A 285 25.32 3.30 26.11
N ALA A 286 24.16 3.36 26.76
CA ALA A 286 23.82 2.48 27.88
C ALA A 286 23.74 0.99 27.47
N LEU A 287 23.34 0.72 26.22
CA LEU A 287 23.30 -0.61 25.64
C LEU A 287 24.65 -1.06 25.05
N GLY A 288 25.69 -0.24 25.13
CA GLY A 288 27.01 -0.53 24.54
C GLY A 288 27.04 -0.49 23.02
N VAL A 289 26.05 0.15 22.38
CA VAL A 289 26.01 0.38 20.94
C VAL A 289 26.81 1.62 20.61
N ASP A 290 27.91 1.46 19.87
CA ASP A 290 28.70 2.59 19.40
C ASP A 290 27.92 3.36 18.32
N TRP A 291 27.75 4.67 18.53
CA TRP A 291 27.03 5.55 17.62
C TRP A 291 28.02 6.57 17.06
N GLU A 292 28.57 6.28 15.88
CA GLU A 292 29.47 7.23 15.22
C GLU A 292 28.73 8.53 14.82
N PRO A 293 29.29 9.72 15.15
CA PRO A 293 28.67 11.01 14.82
C PRO A 293 28.43 11.24 13.31
N ARG A 294 29.18 10.54 12.45
CA ARG A 294 29.17 10.75 10.98
C ARG A 294 28.01 10.08 10.25
N LEU A 295 27.25 9.20 10.90
CA LEU A 295 26.07 8.56 10.31
C LEU A 295 24.83 9.46 10.29
N CYS A 296 24.88 10.64 10.95
CA CYS A 296 23.80 11.61 10.90
C CYS A 296 23.94 12.52 9.66
N ARG A 297 23.73 11.98 8.45
CA ARG A 297 23.46 12.82 7.26
C ARG A 297 21.97 13.16 7.21
N SER A 298 21.49 13.93 8.19
CA SER A 298 20.23 14.66 8.05
C SER A 298 20.44 15.99 7.30
N SER A 299 21.30 16.00 6.27
CA SER A 299 21.31 17.08 5.30
C SER A 299 20.20 16.80 4.28
N TYR A 300 18.95 16.96 4.70
CA TYR A 300 17.84 17.20 3.79
C TYR A 300 18.03 18.60 3.19
N ALA A 301 18.98 18.72 2.26
CA ALA A 301 19.00 19.81 1.31
C ALA A 301 18.21 19.32 0.10
N ALA A 302 17.15 20.06 -0.21
CA ALA A 302 16.43 19.96 -1.47
C ALA A 302 17.45 19.79 -2.61
N SER A 303 17.49 18.61 -3.18
CA SER A 303 18.14 18.37 -4.46
C SER A 303 17.00 18.37 -5.47
N THR A 304 16.93 19.50 -6.18
CA THR A 304 16.16 19.74 -7.41
C THR A 304 16.21 18.58 -8.38
#